data_AF-A0A7Y1TI06-F1
#
_entry.id   AF-A0A7Y1TI06-F1
#
_cell.length_a   1.000
_cell.length_b   1.000
_cell.length_c   1.000
_cell.angle_alpha   90.00
_cell.angle_beta   90.00
_cell.angle_gamma   90.00
#
_symmetry.space_group_name_H-M   'P 1'
#
loop_
_entity.id
_entity.type
_entity.pdbx_description
1 polymer ?
#
loop_
_entity_poly.entity_id
_entity_poly.type
_entity_poly.pdbx_seq_one_letter_code
_entity_poly.pdbx_strand_id
1 'polypeptide(L)'
;LWRPDPKRLRSIRDAIDYDGDAFLKILNKPSFKKVFGDLYEDQKLTTSPKGFSKDHPHIDLIRNKTFAVVHPLTEEIILRPDFDEYIIAVYREMLPFRRFLNKAITV
;
A
#
# COMPACT_ATOMS: atom_id res chain seq x y z
N LEU A 1 0.66 -5.16 -4.06
CA LEU A 1 -0.17 -5.80 -5.10
C LEU A 1 -0.16 -4.92 -6.34
N TRP A 2 0.57 -5.35 -7.37
CA TRP A 2 0.66 -4.66 -8.65
C TRP A 2 -0.50 -5.07 -9.53
N ARG A 3 -1.32 -4.10 -9.98
CA ARG A 3 -2.48 -4.30 -10.86
C ARG A 3 -3.19 -5.66 -10.64
N PRO A 4 -3.69 -5.93 -9.43
CA PRO A 4 -4.31 -7.22 -9.13
C PRO A 4 -5.57 -7.43 -9.98
N ASP A 5 -5.99 -8.69 -10.09
CA ASP A 5 -7.23 -9.05 -10.79
C ASP A 5 -8.46 -8.34 -10.20
N PRO A 6 -9.56 -8.20 -10.96
CA PRO A 6 -10.73 -7.44 -10.53
C PRO A 6 -11.32 -7.88 -9.20
N LYS A 7 -11.28 -9.18 -8.87
CA LYS A 7 -11.81 -9.71 -7.61
C LYS A 7 -10.99 -9.18 -6.44
N ARG A 8 -9.67 -9.35 -6.46
CA ARG A 8 -8.78 -8.84 -5.41
C ARG A 8 -8.82 -7.32 -5.30
N LEU A 9 -8.87 -6.63 -6.44
CA LEU A 9 -8.93 -5.17 -6.47
C LEU A 9 -10.23 -4.66 -5.83
N ARG A 10 -11.35 -5.36 -6.04
CA ARG A 10 -12.62 -5.07 -5.37
C ARG A 10 -12.50 -5.29 -3.86
N SER A 11 -11.96 -6.42 -3.41
CA SER A 11 -11.82 -6.70 -1.97
C SER A 11 -10.95 -5.67 -1.23
N ILE A 12 -9.88 -5.18 -1.86
CA ILE A 12 -9.05 -4.10 -1.28
C ILE A 12 -9.86 -2.81 -1.13
N ARG A 13 -10.70 -2.47 -2.12
CA ARG A 13 -11.56 -1.27 -2.05
C ARG A 13 -12.64 -1.40 -0.99
N ASP A 14 -13.27 -2.56 -0.86
CA ASP A 14 -14.24 -2.83 0.20
C ASP A 14 -13.58 -2.72 1.58
N ALA A 15 -12.33 -3.19 1.73
CA ALA A 15 -11.58 -3.02 2.99
C ALA A 15 -11.25 -1.54 3.30
N ILE A 16 -10.98 -0.72 2.28
CA ILE A 16 -10.74 0.72 2.44
C ILE A 16 -12.05 1.48 2.73
N ASP A 17 -13.17 1.03 2.18
CA ASP A 17 -14.50 1.57 2.48
C ASP A 17 -14.88 1.28 3.94
N TYR A 18 -14.56 0.08 4.43
CA TYR A 18 -14.83 -0.33 5.82
C TYR A 18 -13.85 0.26 6.86
N ASP A 19 -12.55 0.30 6.56
CA ASP A 19 -11.50 0.67 7.54
C ASP A 19 -10.34 1.46 6.87
N GLY A 20 -10.68 2.44 6.06
CA GLY A 20 -9.72 3.25 5.32
C GLY A 20 -8.86 4.16 6.21
N ASP A 21 -9.36 4.57 7.38
CA ASP A 21 -8.57 5.32 8.37
C ASP A 21 -7.40 4.49 8.91
N ALA A 22 -7.60 3.18 9.17
CA ALA A 22 -6.50 2.31 9.57
C ALA A 22 -5.45 2.19 8.45
N PHE A 23 -5.88 2.12 7.20
CA PHE A 23 -4.96 2.08 6.06
C PHE A 23 -4.19 3.41 5.91
N LEU A 24 -4.88 4.55 6.03
CA LEU A 24 -4.24 5.87 6.05
C LEU A 24 -3.25 6.02 7.19
N LYS A 25 -3.57 5.51 8.38
CA LYS A 25 -2.65 5.53 9.53
C LYS A 25 -1.36 4.76 9.25
N ILE A 26 -1.43 3.64 8.53
CA ILE A 26 -0.26 2.89 8.09
C ILE A 26 0.57 3.73 7.11
N LEU A 27 -0.07 4.27 6.06
CA LEU A 27 0.61 5.05 5.01
C LEU A 27 1.20 6.37 5.54
N ASN A 28 0.56 6.98 6.53
CA ASN A 28 0.99 8.25 7.13
C ASN A 28 1.89 8.10 8.36
N LYS A 29 2.23 6.87 8.78
CA LYS A 29 3.20 6.65 9.85
C LYS A 29 4.54 7.28 9.44
N PRO A 30 5.14 8.18 10.24
CA PRO A 30 6.37 8.89 9.84
C PRO A 30 7.53 7.98 9.43
N SER A 31 7.72 6.86 10.13
CA SER A 31 8.73 5.86 9.78
C SER A 31 8.41 5.13 8.47
N PHE A 32 7.14 4.89 8.17
CA PHE A 32 6.73 4.25 6.93
C PHE A 32 7.01 5.17 5.74
N LYS A 33 6.61 6.45 5.84
CA LYS A 33 6.92 7.46 4.82
C LYS A 33 8.41 7.66 4.63
N LYS A 34 9.21 7.61 5.70
CA LYS A 34 10.67 7.71 5.60
C LYS A 34 11.27 6.56 4.76
N VAL A 35 10.71 5.36 4.86
CA VAL A 35 11.23 4.17 4.15
C VAL A 35 10.67 4.07 2.73
N PHE A 36 9.38 4.34 2.55
CA PHE A 36 8.65 4.02 1.33
C PHE A 36 8.08 5.23 0.57
N GLY A 37 8.05 6.40 1.20
CA GLY A 37 7.29 7.55 0.69
C GLY A 37 5.79 7.27 0.69
N ASP A 38 5.16 7.48 -0.45
CA ASP A 38 3.74 7.20 -0.68
C ASP A 38 3.54 5.88 -1.43
N LEU A 39 2.28 5.55 -1.75
CA LEU A 39 2.01 4.44 -2.67
C LEU A 39 2.68 4.70 -4.03
N TYR A 40 3.14 3.63 -4.67
CA TYR A 40 3.67 3.68 -6.02
C TYR A 40 2.70 4.39 -6.97
N GLU A 41 3.22 5.36 -7.71
CA GLU A 41 2.43 6.16 -8.63
C GLU A 41 2.14 5.36 -9.91
N ASP A 42 0.89 4.92 -10.04
CA ASP A 42 0.34 4.26 -11.22
C ASP A 42 -0.94 4.98 -11.67
N GLN A 43 -1.42 4.64 -12.86
CA GLN A 43 -2.67 5.15 -13.39
C GLN A 43 -3.84 4.89 -12.42
N LYS A 44 -4.50 5.96 -12.00
CA LYS A 44 -5.74 5.90 -11.21
C LYS A 44 -6.98 5.89 -12.11
N LEU A 45 -8.11 5.49 -11.55
CA LEU A 45 -9.41 5.69 -12.18
C LEU A 45 -9.79 7.17 -12.15
N THR A 46 -10.30 7.69 -13.27
CA THR A 46 -10.77 9.08 -13.40
C THR A 46 -12.11 9.29 -12.69
N THR A 47 -12.93 8.24 -12.59
CA THR A 47 -14.23 8.25 -11.93
C THR A 47 -14.22 7.35 -10.69
N SER A 48 -15.23 7.52 -9.82
CA SER A 48 -15.44 6.58 -8.71
C SER A 48 -15.75 5.19 -9.26
N PRO A 49 -15.12 4.11 -8.76
CA PRO A 49 -15.49 2.76 -9.14
C PRO A 49 -16.95 2.45 -8.76
N LYS A 50 -17.59 1.55 -9.51
CA LYS A 50 -18.98 1.14 -9.25
C LYS A 50 -19.12 0.64 -7.81
N GLY A 51 -20.07 1.21 -7.07
CA GLY A 51 -20.36 0.84 -5.68
C GLY A 51 -19.78 1.78 -4.62
N PHE A 52 -18.95 2.76 -5.01
CA PHE A 52 -18.37 3.73 -4.07
C PHE A 52 -18.84 5.16 -4.40
N SER A 53 -19.17 5.94 -3.37
CA SER A 53 -19.56 7.34 -3.55
C SER A 53 -18.40 8.18 -4.08
N LYS A 54 -18.70 9.19 -4.91
CA LYS A 54 -17.69 10.18 -5.34
C LYS A 54 -17.18 11.02 -4.16
N ASP A 55 -18.00 11.17 -3.12
CA ASP A 55 -17.72 11.94 -1.91
C ASP A 55 -17.17 11.06 -0.76
N HIS A 56 -16.77 9.81 -1.07
CA HIS A 56 -16.21 8.91 -0.07
C HIS A 56 -14.91 9.52 0.51
N PRO A 57 -14.71 9.53 1.85
CA PRO A 57 -13.55 10.17 2.49
C PRO A 57 -12.20 9.62 2.02
N HIS A 58 -12.17 8.36 1.60
CA HIS A 58 -10.98 7.67 1.06
C HIS A 58 -11.03 7.45 -0.45
N ILE A 59 -11.81 8.24 -1.20
CA ILE A 59 -12.02 8.03 -2.64
C ILE A 59 -10.71 8.00 -3.44
N ASP A 60 -9.73 8.82 -3.05
CA ASP A 60 -8.43 8.88 -3.73
C ASP A 60 -7.61 7.60 -3.57
N LEU A 61 -7.83 6.85 -2.48
CA LEU A 61 -7.25 5.52 -2.29
C LEU A 61 -8.00 4.48 -3.10
N ILE A 62 -9.34 4.54 -3.09
CA ILE A 62 -10.22 3.62 -3.80
C ILE A 62 -10.01 3.67 -5.32
N ARG A 63 -9.68 4.84 -5.87
CA ARG A 63 -9.36 5.02 -7.30
C ARG A 63 -8.04 4.38 -7.74
N ASN A 64 -7.17 3.97 -6.82
CA ASN A 64 -5.92 3.30 -7.20
C ASN A 64 -6.19 1.97 -7.90
N LYS A 65 -5.30 1.64 -8.85
CA LYS A 65 -5.24 0.34 -9.52
C LYS A 65 -4.09 -0.52 -9.00
N THR A 66 -3.12 0.11 -8.35
CA THR A 66 -1.95 -0.54 -7.76
C THR A 66 -1.85 -0.12 -6.28
N PHE A 67 -1.59 -1.11 -5.43
CA PHE A 67 -1.38 -0.93 -3.99
C PHE A 67 0.00 -1.50 -3.66
N ALA A 68 1.05 -0.74 -3.96
CA ALA A 68 2.43 -1.13 -3.78
C ALA A 68 3.24 0.03 -3.20
N VAL A 69 4.37 -0.30 -2.59
CA VAL A 69 5.39 0.65 -2.15
C VAL A 69 6.75 0.17 -2.64
N VAL A 70 7.68 1.10 -2.80
CA VAL A 70 9.02 0.82 -3.32
C VAL A 70 10.05 1.39 -2.36
N HIS A 71 11.13 0.63 -2.16
CA HIS A 71 12.30 1.07 -1.42
C HIS A 71 13.54 0.79 -2.28
N PRO A 72 14.12 1.81 -2.93
CA PRO A 72 15.30 1.63 -3.78
C PRO A 72 16.50 1.18 -2.95
N LEU A 73 17.23 0.19 -3.46
CA LEU A 73 18.50 -0.25 -2.91
C LEU A 73 19.62 0.15 -3.87
N THR A 74 20.67 0.75 -3.34
CA THR A 74 21.90 1.03 -4.10
C THR A 74 22.91 -0.09 -3.88
N GLU A 75 23.90 -0.20 -4.77
CA GLU A 75 24.98 -1.18 -4.63
C GLU A 75 25.73 -1.00 -3.30
N GLU A 76 25.96 0.25 -2.88
CA GLU A 76 26.61 0.55 -1.61
C GLU A 76 25.81 0.01 -0.43
N ILE A 77 24.48 0.11 -0.44
CA ILE A 77 23.63 -0.46 0.61
C ILE A 77 23.73 -1.99 0.62
N ILE A 78 23.73 -2.61 -0.56
CA ILE A 78 23.74 -4.08 -0.71
C ILE A 78 25.07 -4.69 -0.22
N LEU A 79 26.19 -3.99 -0.45
CA LEU A 79 27.52 -4.46 -0.06
C LEU A 79 27.87 -4.17 1.40
N ARG A 80 26.97 -3.57 2.18
CA ARG A 80 27.23 -3.29 3.61
C ARG A 80 27.32 -4.59 4.41
N PRO A 81 28.21 -4.65 5.42
CA PRO A 81 28.29 -5.79 6.34
C PRO A 81 27.00 -6.08 7.11
N ASP A 82 26.12 -5.08 7.28
CA ASP A 82 24.84 -5.15 8.01
C ASP A 82 23.61 -5.14 7.08
N PHE A 83 23.77 -5.56 5.83
CA PHE A 83 22.68 -5.56 4.85
C PHE A 83 21.50 -6.45 5.29
N ASP A 84 21.77 -7.58 5.94
CA ASP A 84 20.72 -8.50 6.42
C ASP A 84 19.84 -7.83 7.49
N GLU A 85 20.45 -7.16 8.46
CA GLU A 85 19.73 -6.39 9.48
C GLU A 85 18.93 -5.24 8.85
N TYR A 86 19.55 -4.55 7.88
CA TYR A 86 18.92 -3.47 7.15
C TYR A 86 17.67 -3.92 6.40
N ILE A 87 17.76 -4.99 5.61
CA ILE A 87 16.62 -5.46 4.82
C ILE A 87 15.52 -6.02 5.71
N ILE A 88 15.86 -6.70 6.82
CA ILE A 88 14.89 -7.13 7.83
C ILE A 88 14.14 -5.92 8.40
N ALA A 89 14.82 -4.82 8.70
CA ALA A 89 14.18 -3.60 9.20
C ALA A 89 13.19 -3.01 8.19
N VAL A 90 13.56 -2.95 6.90
CA VAL A 90 12.68 -2.50 5.81
C VAL A 90 11.43 -3.39 5.71
N TYR A 91 11.58 -4.72 5.74
CA TYR A 91 10.45 -5.64 5.68
C TYR A 91 9.54 -5.56 6.91
N ARG A 92 10.12 -5.38 8.10
CA ARG A 92 9.34 -5.15 9.34
C ARG A 92 8.50 -3.89 9.24
N GLU A 93 9.04 -2.82 8.66
CA GLU A 93 8.28 -1.58 8.44
C GLU A 93 7.15 -1.77 7.41
N MET A 94 7.34 -2.62 6.39
CA MET A 94 6.31 -2.97 5.39
C MET A 94 5.17 -3.86 5.95
N LEU A 95 5.43 -4.56 7.06
CA LEU A 95 4.56 -5.63 7.53
C LEU A 95 3.10 -5.20 7.81
N PRO A 96 2.80 -4.05 8.46
CA PRO A 96 1.43 -3.61 8.68
C PRO A 96 0.66 -3.40 7.37
N PHE A 97 1.30 -2.78 6.37
CA PHE A 97 0.74 -2.57 5.03
C PHE A 97 0.40 -3.91 4.36
N ARG A 98 1.33 -4.87 4.41
CA ARG A 98 1.10 -6.20 3.81
C ARG A 98 0.02 -7.00 4.53
N ARG A 99 -0.07 -6.89 5.85
CA ARG A 99 -1.14 -7.52 6.65
C ARG A 99 -2.51 -6.96 6.31
N PHE A 100 -2.65 -5.64 6.14
CA PHE A 100 -3.90 -5.02 5.70
C PHE A 100 -4.35 -5.58 4.35
N LEU A 101 -3.46 -5.58 3.35
CA LEU A 101 -3.79 -6.09 2.01
C LEU A 101 -4.12 -7.59 2.01
N ASN A 102 -3.37 -8.40 2.75
CA ASN A 102 -3.64 -9.84 2.86
C ASN A 102 -5.01 -10.09 3.52
N LYS A 103 -5.32 -9.39 4.62
CA LYS A 103 -6.63 -9.48 5.25
C LYS A 103 -7.75 -9.11 4.27
N ALA A 104 -7.54 -8.10 3.43
CA ALA A 104 -8.54 -7.70 2.45
C ALA A 104 -8.82 -8.79 1.39
N ILE A 105 -7.83 -9.56 0.95
CA ILE A 105 -7.99 -10.50 -0.19
C ILE A 105 -8.20 -11.97 0.21
N THR A 106 -8.07 -12.31 1.50
CA THR A 106 -8.24 -13.68 2.02
C THR A 106 -9.67 -13.98 2.48
N VAL A 107 -10.50 -12.94 2.65
CA VAL A 107 -11.91 -13.05 3.04
C VAL A 107 -12.80 -13.31 1.83
#